data_AF-A0A1A8ITA6-F1
#
_entry.id   AF-A0A1A8ITA6-F1
#
_cell.length_a   1.000
_cell.length_b   1.000
_cell.length_c   1.000
_cell.angle_alpha   90.00
_cell.angle_beta   90.00
_cell.angle_gamma   90.00
#
_symmetry.space_group_name_H-M   'P 1'
#
loop_
_entity.id
_entity.type
_entity.pdbx_description
1 polymer ?
#
loop_
_entity_poly.entity_id
_entity_poly.type
_entity_poly.pdbx_seq_one_letter_code
_entity_poly.pdbx_strand_id
1 'polypeptide(L)'
;VRCSEDDARVVSLVCDTISSRSAHLCAAALAAIANRIRLNKAKDNLKTAVGVDGTVYKKHPNFRHKLEDAVAFLAPECDLKFYISEDGSGKGAAMVTAVAQRQPHSRLMNGNGEEDR
;
A
#
# COMPACT_ATOMS: atom_id res chain seq x y z
N VAL A 1 38.48 1.95 3.22
CA VAL A 1 37.81 3.15 3.78
C VAL A 1 37.55 2.88 5.26
N ARG A 2 38.10 3.69 6.18
CA ARG A 2 37.75 3.61 7.60
C ARG A 2 36.62 4.62 7.85
N CYS A 3 35.49 4.14 8.36
CA CYS A 3 34.35 4.98 8.77
C CYS A 3 34.57 5.38 10.23
N SER A 4 34.55 6.68 10.55
CA SER A 4 34.60 7.12 11.94
C SER A 4 33.26 6.87 12.63
N GLU A 5 33.23 6.87 13.97
CA GLU A 5 31.96 6.77 14.71
C GLU A 5 31.02 7.93 14.39
N ASP A 6 31.55 9.13 14.17
CA ASP A 6 30.75 10.30 13.83
C ASP A 6 30.15 10.18 12.44
N ASP A 7 30.90 9.66 11.45
CA ASP A 7 30.35 9.36 10.12
C ASP A 7 29.21 8.35 10.21
N ALA A 8 29.35 7.30 11.01
CA ALA A 8 28.31 6.30 11.21
C ALA A 8 27.04 6.89 11.85
N ARG A 9 27.19 7.80 12.82
CA ARG A 9 26.05 8.53 13.44
C ARG A 9 25.34 9.42 12.43
N VAL A 10 26.08 10.17 11.61
CA VAL A 10 25.51 11.03 10.57
C VAL A 10 24.73 10.20 9.55
N VAL A 11 25.31 9.09 9.07
CA VAL A 11 24.63 8.19 8.13
C VAL A 11 23.36 7.60 8.74
N SER A 12 23.41 7.17 10.01
CA SER A 12 22.24 6.65 10.72
C SER A 12 21.12 7.69 10.80
N LEU A 13 21.44 8.94 11.16
CA LEU A 13 20.48 10.03 11.24
C LEU A 13 19.84 10.34 9.88
N VAL A 14 20.64 10.36 8.81
CA VAL A 14 20.14 10.58 7.44
C VAL A 14 19.20 9.45 7.03
N CYS A 15 19.58 8.19 7.27
CA CYS A 15 18.74 7.03 6.97
C CYS A 15 17.42 7.05 7.75
N ASP A 16 17.45 7.39 9.04
CA ASP A 16 16.22 7.50 9.84
C ASP A 16 15.32 8.64 9.33
N THR A 17 15.90 9.79 8.99
CA THR A 17 15.17 10.93 8.44
C THR A 17 14.49 10.58 7.11
N ILE A 18 15.23 9.98 6.18
CA ILE A 18 14.73 9.61 4.86
C ILE A 18 13.64 8.54 4.97
N SER A 19 13.88 7.49 5.77
CA SER A 19 12.91 6.41 5.97
C SER A 19 11.63 6.90 6.66
N SER A 20 11.73 7.80 7.63
CA SER A 20 10.57 8.43 8.27
C SER A 20 9.74 9.23 7.29
N ARG A 21 10.39 10.11 6.51
CA ARG A 21 9.71 10.92 5.51
C ARG A 21 8.99 10.05 4.49
N SER A 22 9.66 8.98 4.03
CA SER A 22 9.08 8.02 3.09
C SER A 22 7.83 7.35 3.67
N ALA A 23 7.88 6.88 4.93
CA ALA A 23 6.73 6.30 5.61
C ALA A 23 5.56 7.30 5.73
N HIS A 24 5.82 8.55 6.11
CA HIS A 24 4.77 9.57 6.23
C HIS A 24 4.12 9.94 4.88
N LEU A 25 4.91 10.01 3.80
CA LEU A 25 4.38 10.26 2.46
C LEU A 25 3.50 9.09 1.99
N CYS A 26 3.94 7.85 2.21
CA CYS A 26 3.11 6.67 1.95
C CYS A 26 1.83 6.69 2.80
N ALA A 27 1.92 7.09 4.08
CA ALA A 27 0.77 7.19 4.97
C ALA A 27 -0.27 8.20 4.47
N ALA A 28 0.18 9.38 4.01
CA ALA A 28 -0.70 10.40 3.45
C ALA A 28 -1.48 9.89 2.23
N ALA A 29 -0.82 9.15 1.33
CA ALA A 29 -1.48 8.54 0.18
C ALA A 29 -2.52 7.48 0.62
N LEU A 30 -2.16 6.61 1.56
CA LEU A 30 -3.08 5.59 2.09
C LEU A 30 -4.28 6.21 2.82
N ALA A 31 -4.06 7.24 3.63
CA ALA A 31 -5.10 7.99 4.32
C ALA A 31 -6.07 8.64 3.34
N ALA A 32 -5.56 9.22 2.25
CA ALA A 32 -6.39 9.80 1.20
C ALA A 32 -7.27 8.73 0.51
N ILE A 33 -6.69 7.57 0.16
CA ILE A 33 -7.43 6.46 -0.45
C ILE A 33 -8.49 5.90 0.50
N ALA A 34 -8.13 5.65 1.77
CA ALA A 34 -9.04 5.13 2.78
C ALA A 34 -10.22 6.08 3.01
N ASN A 35 -9.95 7.37 3.19
CA ASN A 35 -11.01 8.38 3.31
C ASN A 35 -11.88 8.44 2.05
N ARG A 36 -11.28 8.37 0.85
CA ARG A 36 -12.05 8.34 -0.39
C ARG A 36 -12.99 7.15 -0.46
N ILE A 37 -12.53 5.95 -0.09
CA ILE A 37 -13.36 4.74 -0.02
C ILE A 37 -14.48 4.91 1.01
N ARG A 38 -14.17 5.45 2.20
CA ARG A 38 -15.12 5.71 3.28
C ARG A 38 -16.26 6.63 2.82
N LEU A 39 -15.91 7.77 2.22
CA LEU A 39 -16.85 8.75 1.71
C LEU A 39 -17.69 8.19 0.56
N ASN A 40 -17.07 7.48 -0.39
CA ASN A 40 -17.79 6.87 -1.51
C ASN A 40 -18.82 5.82 -1.05
N LYS A 41 -18.59 5.18 0.11
CA LYS A 41 -19.51 4.22 0.72
C LYS A 41 -20.51 4.87 1.68
N ALA A 42 -20.49 6.21 1.82
CA ALA A 42 -21.30 6.96 2.77
C ALA A 42 -21.25 6.37 4.19
N LYS A 43 -20.06 6.00 4.65
CA LYS A 43 -19.83 5.47 6.01
C LYS A 43 -19.18 6.50 6.90
N ASP A 44 -19.62 6.57 8.16
CA ASP A 44 -18.95 7.39 9.16
C ASP A 44 -17.54 6.87 9.43
N ASN A 45 -17.41 5.54 9.59
CA ASN A 45 -16.16 4.84 9.84
C ASN A 45 -15.87 3.77 8.77
N LEU A 46 -14.60 3.58 8.42
CA LEU A 46 -14.14 2.53 7.51
C LEU A 46 -13.26 1.53 8.25
N LYS A 47 -13.67 0.25 8.27
CA LYS A 47 -12.81 -0.86 8.67
C LYS A 47 -12.43 -1.67 7.45
N THR A 48 -11.14 -1.75 7.14
CA THR A 48 -10.67 -2.46 5.94
C THR A 48 -9.27 -3.05 6.13
N ALA A 49 -8.94 -4.06 5.32
CA ALA A 49 -7.61 -4.64 5.27
C ALA A 49 -6.78 -4.02 4.13
N VAL A 50 -5.48 -3.81 4.38
CA VAL A 50 -4.49 -3.37 3.39
C VAL A 50 -3.49 -4.50 3.21
N GLY A 51 -3.43 -5.06 2.00
CA GLY A 51 -2.38 -6.00 1.62
C GLY A 51 -1.09 -5.24 1.30
N VAL A 52 0.02 -5.62 1.93
CA VAL A 52 1.32 -4.97 1.75
C VAL A 52 2.37 -6.00 1.31
N ASP A 53 3.18 -5.62 0.34
CA ASP A 53 4.38 -6.32 -0.07
C ASP A 53 5.52 -5.29 -0.24
N GLY A 54 6.76 -5.77 -0.26
CA GLY A 54 7.96 -4.95 -0.40
C GLY A 54 8.96 -5.17 0.73
N THR A 55 10.23 -5.22 0.39
CA THR A 55 11.32 -5.48 1.34
C THR A 55 11.49 -4.37 2.37
N VAL A 56 11.23 -3.10 2.02
CA VAL A 56 11.31 -1.97 2.96
C VAL A 56 10.29 -2.15 4.09
N TYR A 57 9.02 -2.40 3.77
CA TYR A 57 8.00 -2.61 4.79
C TYR A 57 8.26 -3.89 5.62
N LYS A 58 8.79 -4.95 5.00
CA LYS A 58 9.09 -6.23 5.66
C LYS A 58 10.34 -6.21 6.54
N LYS A 59 11.41 -5.52 6.14
CA LYS A 59 12.75 -5.65 6.73
C LYS A 59 13.28 -4.39 7.38
N HIS A 60 12.78 -3.20 7.05
CA HIS A 60 13.25 -1.98 7.68
C HIS A 60 12.74 -1.93 9.13
N PRO A 61 13.61 -1.68 10.13
CA PRO A 61 13.28 -1.84 11.55
C PRO A 61 12.09 -0.99 11.98
N ASN A 62 11.99 0.24 11.46
CA ASN A 62 11.00 1.22 11.93
C ASN A 62 9.94 1.60 10.89
N PHE A 63 10.04 1.14 9.64
CA PHE A 63 9.23 1.70 8.55
C PHE A 63 7.75 1.36 8.72
N ARG A 64 7.48 0.10 9.05
CA ARG A 64 6.12 -0.41 9.29
C ARG A 64 5.39 0.41 10.36
N HIS A 65 6.01 0.55 11.53
CA HIS A 65 5.43 1.31 12.65
C HIS A 65 5.19 2.77 12.28
N LYS A 66 6.20 3.45 11.70
CA LYS A 66 6.06 4.85 11.27
C LYS A 66 4.94 5.04 10.24
N LEU A 67 4.73 4.08 9.35
CA LEU A 67 3.64 4.11 8.37
C LEU A 67 2.28 3.94 9.05
N GLU A 68 2.13 2.90 9.87
CA GLU A 68 0.86 2.55 10.53
C GLU A 68 0.40 3.67 11.48
N ASP A 69 1.31 4.23 12.29
CA ASP A 69 1.01 5.36 13.18
C ASP A 69 0.59 6.61 12.40
N ALA A 70 1.33 6.96 11.35
CA ALA A 70 1.03 8.13 10.56
C ALA A 70 -0.32 7.99 9.84
N VAL A 71 -0.69 6.79 9.39
CA VAL A 71 -2.02 6.53 8.84
C VAL A 71 -3.11 6.72 9.89
N ALA A 72 -2.92 6.15 11.09
CA ALA A 72 -3.88 6.28 12.19
C ALA A 72 -4.09 7.76 12.59
N PHE A 73 -3.01 8.56 12.59
CA PHE A 73 -3.08 9.98 12.85
C PHE A 73 -3.80 10.76 11.73
N LEU A 74 -3.54 10.43 10.46
CA LEU A 74 -4.11 11.16 9.31
C LEU A 74 -5.54 10.75 8.95
N ALA A 75 -5.97 9.53 9.30
CA ALA A 75 -7.29 9.00 8.99
C ALA A 75 -7.90 8.28 10.21
N PRO A 76 -8.23 9.01 11.30
CA PRO A 76 -8.72 8.41 12.54
C PRO A 76 -10.05 7.65 12.39
N GLU A 77 -10.89 8.02 11.41
CA GLU A 77 -12.15 7.33 11.08
C GLU A 77 -11.94 6.05 10.24
N CYS A 78 -10.68 5.64 9.99
CA CYS A 78 -10.33 4.48 9.18
C CYS A 78 -9.48 3.47 9.98
N ASP A 79 -10.11 2.39 10.46
CA ASP A 79 -9.45 1.21 11.06
C ASP A 79 -8.84 0.34 9.94
N LEU A 80 -7.56 0.61 9.61
CA LEU A 80 -6.82 -0.13 8.60
C LEU A 80 -5.99 -1.25 9.25
N LYS A 81 -6.25 -2.50 8.85
CA LYS A 81 -5.44 -3.66 9.24
C LYS A 81 -4.46 -4.06 8.14
N PHE A 82 -3.16 -4.06 8.44
CA PHE A 82 -2.12 -4.36 7.47
C PHE A 82 -1.75 -5.84 7.48
N TYR A 83 -1.71 -6.46 6.30
CA TYR A 83 -1.35 -7.85 6.10
C TYR A 83 -0.15 -7.96 5.14
N ILE A 84 0.94 -8.55 5.61
CA ILE A 84 2.11 -8.82 4.77
C ILE A 84 1.80 -10.00 3.85
N SER A 85 1.95 -9.81 2.56
CA SER A 85 1.83 -10.89 1.57
C SER A 85 3.21 -11.47 1.25
N GLU A 86 3.38 -12.79 1.38
CA GLU A 86 4.63 -13.49 1.05
C GLU A 86 4.84 -13.65 -0.45
N ASP A 87 3.78 -14.00 -1.17
CA ASP A 87 3.72 -14.14 -2.63
C ASP A 87 2.40 -13.52 -3.13
N GLY A 88 2.32 -12.19 -3.03
CA GLY A 88 1.07 -11.47 -3.33
C GLY A 88 0.76 -11.41 -4.81
N SER A 89 1.77 -11.10 -5.63
CA SER A 89 1.58 -10.88 -7.05
C SER A 89 1.21 -12.16 -7.80
N GLY A 90 1.85 -13.29 -7.51
CA GLY A 90 1.55 -14.58 -8.14
C GLY A 90 0.15 -15.08 -7.82
N LYS A 91 -0.19 -15.14 -6.53
CA LYS A 91 -1.52 -15.58 -6.07
C LYS A 91 -2.64 -14.62 -6.51
N GLY A 92 -2.37 -13.32 -6.47
CA GLY A 92 -3.31 -12.30 -6.92
C GLY A 92 -3.60 -12.40 -8.42
N ALA A 93 -2.56 -12.57 -9.25
CA ALA A 93 -2.72 -12.74 -10.69
C ALA A 93 -3.54 -13.98 -11.03
N ALA A 94 -3.23 -15.13 -10.42
CA ALA A 94 -3.98 -16.36 -10.61
C ALA A 94 -5.46 -16.22 -10.22
N MET A 95 -5.75 -15.52 -9.12
CA MET A 95 -7.12 -15.24 -8.69
C MET A 95 -7.89 -14.39 -9.70
N VAL A 96 -7.27 -13.32 -10.21
CA VAL A 96 -7.88 -12.47 -11.25
C VAL A 96 -8.16 -13.28 -12.52
N THR A 97 -7.21 -14.11 -12.96
CA THR A 97 -7.40 -15.01 -14.11
C THR A 97 -8.58 -15.95 -13.91
N ALA A 98 -8.67 -16.61 -12.75
CA ALA A 98 -9.77 -17.52 -12.44
C ALA A 98 -11.14 -16.80 -12.44
N VAL A 99 -11.20 -15.57 -11.91
CA VAL A 99 -12.43 -14.76 -11.94
C VAL A 99 -12.81 -14.35 -13.35
N ALA A 100 -11.85 -13.95 -14.19
CA ALA A 100 -12.10 -13.59 -15.59
C ALA A 100 -12.60 -14.78 -16.41
N GLN A 101 -12.03 -15.98 -16.19
CA GLN A 101 -12.46 -17.22 -16.85
C GLN A 101 -13.86 -17.68 -16.42
N ARG A 102 -14.31 -17.31 -15.21
CA ARG A 102 -15.66 -17.65 -14.70
C ARG A 102 -16.76 -16.74 -15.26
N GLN A 103 -16.42 -15.60 -15.87
CA GLN A 103 -17.42 -14.71 -16.48
C GLN A 103 -17.96 -15.33 -17.78
N PRO A 104 -19.28 -15.28 -18.04
CA PRO A 104 -19.84 -15.78 -19.29
C PRO A 104 -19.20 -15.07 -20.48
N HIS A 105 -18.86 -15.84 -21.51
CA HIS A 105 -18.10 -15.40 -22.70
C HIS A 105 -18.70 -14.17 -23.40
N SER A 106 -20.00 -13.92 -23.24
CA SER A 106 -20.70 -12.75 -23.81
C SER A 106 -20.25 -11.39 -23.26
N ARG A 107 -19.65 -11.31 -22.06
CA ARG A 107 -19.18 -10.04 -21.48
C ARG A 107 -17.76 -9.65 -21.86
N LEU A 108 -16.96 -10.59 -22.36
CA LEU A 108 -15.56 -10.33 -22.74
C LEU A 108 -15.46 -9.68 -24.13
N MET A 109 -16.47 -9.85 -25.00
CA MET A 109 -16.46 -9.33 -26.37
C MET A 109 -17.01 -7.90 -26.54
N ASN A 110 -17.62 -7.29 -25.51
CA ASN A 110 -18.13 -5.91 -25.61
C ASN A 110 -17.08 -4.82 -25.35
N GLY A 111 -15.79 -5.18 -25.29
CA GLY A 111 -14.70 -4.26 -24.97
C GLY A 111 -13.91 -3.72 -26.17
N ASN A 112 -14.04 -4.28 -27.37
CA ASN A 112 -13.23 -3.89 -28.53
C ASN A 112 -14.07 -3.91 -29.81
N GLY A 113 -14.40 -2.74 -30.36
CA GLY A 113 -15.08 -2.65 -31.65
C GLY A 113 -15.63 -1.26 -32.00
N GLU A 114 -14.84 -0.20 -31.88
CA GLU A 114 -15.04 1.04 -32.68
C GLU A 114 -13.68 1.47 -33.23
N GLU A 115 -13.23 0.74 -34.26
CA GLU A 115 -12.30 1.22 -35.27
C GLU A 115 -12.84 0.70 -36.60
N ASP A 116 -13.78 1.45 -37.20
CA ASP A 116 -14.04 1.51 -38.65
C ASP A 116 -15.17 2.51 -38.96
N ARG A 117 -14.79 3.75 -39.27
CA ARG A 117 -15.25 4.56 -40.43
C ARG A 117 -14.51 5.90 -40.49
#